data_AF-A0A0L0CBZ7-F1
#
_entry.id   AF-A0A0L0CBZ7-F1
#
_cell.length_a   1.000
_cell.length_b   1.000
_cell.length_c   1.000
_cell.angle_alpha   90.00
_cell.angle_beta   90.00
_cell.angle_gamma   90.00
#
_symmetry.space_group_name_H-M   'P 1'
#
loop_
_entity.id
_entity.type
_entity.pdbx_description
1 polymer ?
#
loop_
_entity_poly.entity_id
_entity_poly.type
_entity_poly.pdbx_seq_one_letter_code
_entity_poly.pdbx_strand_id
1 'polypeptide(L)'
;MAPQMEYVSKTQHYLKVKKPMLERQRRARMNKCLDQLKELVAELQGNDAILRMDKAEMLECALTFIKKEVKKPIVPAVIPMDSFRHGYMNAVNEVSRVMAATPGMNVQLGKSVMIHLGGEYNRLLQTSIEQQQHQHEIPCSAPMSPASSGYHSDECDEDSSMSSPAVAAPVWRPW
;
A
#
# COMPACT_ATOMS: atom_id res chain seq x y z
N MET A 1 18.33 -58.71 27.89
CA MET A 1 18.55 -57.27 28.07
C MET A 1 17.26 -56.56 27.71
N ALA A 2 16.49 -56.08 28.68
CA ALA A 2 15.28 -55.32 28.42
C ALA A 2 15.66 -53.91 27.91
N PRO A 3 14.98 -53.35 26.90
CA PRO A 3 15.29 -52.01 26.41
C PRO A 3 14.91 -50.99 27.49
N GLN A 4 15.89 -50.21 27.93
CA GLN A 4 15.67 -49.07 28.82
C GLN A 4 14.77 -48.06 28.10
N MET A 5 13.53 -47.93 28.56
CA MET A 5 12.58 -46.96 28.02
C MET A 5 12.94 -45.59 28.63
N GLU A 6 13.86 -44.89 27.98
CA GLU A 6 14.30 -43.55 28.39
C GLU A 6 13.11 -42.58 28.35
N TYR A 7 12.55 -42.24 29.51
CA TYR A 7 11.39 -41.36 29.60
C TYR A 7 11.82 -39.91 29.39
N VAL A 8 11.80 -39.44 28.13
CA VAL A 8 12.16 -38.07 27.79
C VAL A 8 11.10 -37.12 28.36
N SER A 9 11.50 -36.26 29.30
CA SER A 9 10.61 -35.23 29.86
C SER A 9 9.97 -34.37 28.76
N LYS A 10 8.73 -33.92 28.97
CA LYS A 10 8.00 -33.03 28.05
C LYS A 10 8.84 -31.83 27.63
N THR A 11 9.63 -31.26 28.55
CA THR A 11 10.55 -30.14 28.28
C THR A 11 11.70 -30.55 27.36
N GLN A 12 12.30 -31.72 27.58
CA GLN A 12 13.38 -32.22 26.72
C GLN A 12 12.87 -32.57 25.33
N HIS A 13 11.68 -33.17 25.22
CA HIS A 13 11.03 -33.44 23.94
C HIS A 13 10.74 -32.13 23.19
N TYR A 14 10.27 -31.10 23.89
CA TYR A 14 10.08 -29.78 23.29
C TYR A 14 11.38 -29.18 22.74
N LEU A 15 12.45 -29.16 23.53
CA LEU A 15 13.72 -28.54 23.14
C LEU A 15 14.46 -29.30 22.04
N LYS A 16 14.43 -30.63 22.07
CA LYS A 16 15.19 -31.46 21.12
C LYS A 16 14.42 -31.79 19.84
N VAL A 17 13.09 -31.80 19.89
CA VAL A 17 12.25 -32.24 18.75
C VAL A 17 11.35 -31.13 18.25
N LYS A 18 10.43 -30.65 19.09
CA LYS A 18 9.38 -29.71 18.65
C LYS A 18 9.95 -28.35 18.24
N LYS A 19 10.86 -27.77 19.04
CA LYS A 19 11.46 -26.45 18.76
C LYS A 19 12.30 -26.48 17.47
N PRO A 20 13.21 -27.45 17.22
CA PRO A 20 13.90 -27.57 15.93
C PRO A 20 12.97 -27.79 14.74
N MET A 21 11.91 -28.59 14.91
CA MET A 21 10.91 -28.82 13.87
C MET A 21 10.18 -27.53 13.48
N LEU A 22 9.71 -26.75 14.46
CA LEU A 22 9.04 -25.47 14.22
C LEU A 22 9.95 -24.46 13.54
N GLU A 23 11.22 -24.41 13.93
CA GLU A 23 12.19 -23.52 13.32
C GLU A 23 12.50 -23.92 11.86
N ARG A 24 12.58 -25.22 11.56
CA ARG A 24 12.69 -25.70 10.17
C ARG A 24 11.48 -25.26 9.34
N GLN A 25 10.27 -25.39 9.88
CA GLN A 25 9.05 -24.92 9.21
C GLN A 25 9.04 -23.41 9.01
N ARG A 26 9.49 -22.62 10.00
CA ARG A 26 9.65 -21.17 9.86
C ARG A 26 10.65 -20.82 8.75
N ARG A 27 11.83 -21.44 8.74
CA ARG A 27 12.85 -21.21 7.71
C ARG A 27 12.37 -21.58 6.31
N ALA A 28 11.62 -22.68 6.18
CA ALA A 28 10.99 -23.06 4.91
C ALA A 28 10.01 -22.00 4.40
N ARG A 29 9.14 -21.47 5.27
CA ARG A 29 8.24 -20.37 4.90
C ARG A 29 9.00 -19.12 4.48
N MET A 30 10.04 -18.74 5.24
CA MET A 30 10.85 -17.56 4.94
C MET A 30 11.53 -17.68 3.57
N ASN A 31 12.15 -18.83 3.26
CA ASN A 31 12.77 -19.06 1.97
C ASN A 31 11.73 -19.02 0.83
N LYS A 32 10.57 -19.66 1.00
CA LYS A 32 9.49 -19.58 0.00
C LYS A 32 9.09 -18.15 -0.33
N CYS A 33 8.92 -17.30 0.69
CA CYS A 33 8.60 -15.88 0.47
C CYS A 33 9.74 -15.12 -0.23
N LEU A 34 10.99 -15.44 0.07
CA LEU A 34 12.14 -14.82 -0.61
C LEU A 34 12.24 -15.25 -2.08
N ASP A 35 11.97 -16.51 -2.39
CA ASP A 35 11.96 -17.02 -3.76
C ASP A 35 10.85 -16.35 -4.59
N GLN A 36 9.64 -16.26 -4.03
CA GLN A 36 8.51 -15.53 -4.66
C GLN A 36 8.82 -14.04 -4.86
N LEU A 37 9.44 -13.39 -3.87
CA LEU A 37 9.83 -11.98 -4.01
C LEU A 37 10.85 -11.80 -5.14
N LYS A 38 11.81 -12.73 -5.25
CA LYS A 38 12.85 -12.69 -6.28
C LYS A 38 12.27 -12.80 -7.69
N GLU A 39 11.34 -13.74 -7.89
CA GLU A 39 10.61 -13.91 -9.15
C GLU A 39 9.83 -12.63 -9.52
N LEU A 40 9.01 -12.11 -8.61
CA LEU A 40 8.21 -10.91 -8.86
C LEU A 40 9.05 -9.68 -9.19
N VAL A 41 10.17 -9.48 -8.47
CA VAL A 41 11.06 -8.34 -8.71
C VAL A 41 11.78 -8.47 -10.06
N ALA A 42 12.19 -9.69 -10.44
CA ALA A 42 12.79 -9.96 -11.75
C ALA A 42 11.79 -9.68 -12.89
N GLU A 43 10.55 -10.17 -12.76
CA GLU A 43 9.49 -9.96 -13.75
C GLU A 43 9.14 -8.47 -13.91
N LEU A 44 8.90 -7.76 -12.80
CA LEU A 44 8.50 -6.36 -12.82
C LEU A 44 9.60 -5.42 -13.31
N GLN A 45 10.88 -5.77 -13.11
CA GLN A 45 12.01 -5.01 -13.65
C GLN A 45 12.46 -5.48 -15.03
N GLY A 46 11.98 -6.63 -15.51
CA GLY A 46 12.46 -7.26 -16.74
C GLY A 46 13.95 -7.65 -16.66
N ASN A 47 14.44 -8.06 -15.49
CA ASN A 47 15.85 -8.35 -15.26
C ASN A 47 16.05 -9.71 -14.56
N ASP A 48 16.32 -10.75 -15.34
CA ASP A 48 16.55 -12.11 -14.85
C ASP A 48 17.86 -12.28 -14.05
N ALA A 49 18.79 -11.31 -14.12
CA ALA A 49 20.00 -11.36 -13.28
C ALA A 49 19.65 -11.34 -11.79
N ILE A 50 18.49 -10.76 -11.44
CA ILE A 50 17.98 -10.71 -10.06
C ILE A 50 17.81 -12.11 -9.48
N LEU A 51 17.43 -13.11 -10.30
CA LEU A 51 17.28 -14.51 -9.89
C LEU A 51 18.59 -15.18 -9.42
N ARG A 52 19.74 -14.59 -9.73
CA ARG A 52 21.07 -15.10 -9.34
C ARG A 52 21.72 -14.32 -8.20
N MET A 53 21.12 -13.20 -7.78
CA MET A 53 21.62 -12.39 -6.67
C MET A 53 21.56 -13.15 -5.35
N ASP A 54 22.43 -12.78 -4.42
CA ASP A 54 22.36 -13.31 -3.05
C ASP A 54 21.14 -12.76 -2.30
N LYS A 55 20.97 -13.17 -1.03
CA LYS A 55 19.80 -12.75 -0.25
C LYS A 55 19.84 -11.26 0.15
N ALA A 56 21.01 -10.69 0.41
CA ALA A 56 21.13 -9.31 0.84
C ALA A 56 20.95 -8.37 -0.36
N GLU A 57 21.67 -8.64 -1.45
CA GLU A 57 21.62 -7.90 -2.69
C GLU A 57 20.19 -7.89 -3.28
N MET A 58 19.50 -9.03 -3.32
CA MET A 58 18.12 -9.10 -3.83
C MET A 58 17.17 -8.25 -2.98
N LEU A 59 17.34 -8.24 -1.65
CA LEU A 59 16.52 -7.43 -0.75
C LEU A 59 16.77 -5.93 -0.94
N GLU A 60 18.01 -5.50 -1.16
CA GLU A 60 18.34 -4.11 -1.48
C GLU A 60 17.73 -3.66 -2.82
N CYS A 61 17.82 -4.54 -3.83
CA CYS A 61 17.18 -4.32 -5.12
C CYS A 61 15.66 -4.17 -4.98
N ALA A 62 15.02 -5.08 -4.24
CA ALA A 62 13.58 -5.04 -3.96
C ALA A 62 13.18 -3.76 -3.21
N LEU A 63 13.94 -3.35 -2.20
CA LEU A 63 13.68 -2.11 -1.46
C LEU A 63 13.80 -0.86 -2.34
N THR A 64 14.81 -0.83 -3.21
CA THR A 64 15.01 0.28 -4.16
C THR A 64 13.86 0.35 -5.16
N PHE A 65 13.42 -0.81 -5.66
CA PHE A 65 12.25 -0.94 -6.52
C PHE A 65 10.99 -0.40 -5.82
N ILE A 66 10.68 -0.88 -4.61
CA ILE A 66 9.50 -0.43 -3.85
C ILE A 66 9.56 1.08 -3.60
N LYS A 67 10.71 1.63 -3.20
CA LYS A 67 10.87 3.08 -3.01
C LYS A 67 10.63 3.86 -4.30
N LYS A 68 11.06 3.32 -5.45
CA LYS A 68 10.80 3.93 -6.75
C LYS A 68 9.32 3.88 -7.10
N GLU A 69 8.66 2.74 -6.92
CA GLU A 69 7.23 2.59 -7.20
C GLU A 69 6.35 3.44 -6.28
N VAL A 70 6.65 3.53 -4.99
CA VAL A 70 5.90 4.37 -4.04
C VAL A 70 6.08 5.87 -4.32
N LYS A 71 7.25 6.27 -4.83
CA LYS A 71 7.52 7.68 -5.21
C LYS A 71 6.94 8.05 -6.56
N LYS A 72 6.58 7.10 -7.41
CA LYS A 72 5.76 7.42 -8.57
C LYS A 72 4.45 7.97 -8.00
N PRO A 73 4.06 9.21 -8.31
CA PRO A 73 2.73 9.65 -7.95
C PRO A 73 1.78 8.57 -8.46
N ILE A 74 0.89 8.08 -7.61
CA ILE A 74 -0.28 7.34 -8.06
C ILE A 74 -1.00 8.35 -8.92
N VAL A 75 -0.65 8.39 -10.20
CA VAL A 75 -1.46 9.07 -11.18
C VAL A 75 -2.72 8.22 -11.14
N PRO A 76 -3.86 8.71 -10.59
CA PRO A 76 -5.12 8.02 -10.83
C PRO A 76 -5.13 7.82 -12.34
N ALA A 77 -5.48 6.63 -12.83
CA ALA A 77 -5.50 6.35 -14.27
C ALA A 77 -6.23 7.52 -14.94
N VAL A 78 -5.45 8.48 -15.44
CA VAL A 78 -5.99 9.67 -16.08
C VAL A 78 -6.36 9.03 -17.38
N ILE A 79 -7.63 8.60 -17.50
CA ILE A 79 -8.22 8.39 -18.80
C ILE A 79 -7.81 9.64 -19.55
N PRO A 80 -6.91 9.55 -20.55
CA PRO A 80 -6.38 10.73 -21.18
C PRO A 80 -7.59 11.58 -21.53
N MET A 81 -7.64 12.83 -21.05
CA MET A 81 -8.84 13.64 -21.27
C MET A 81 -9.18 13.67 -22.76
N ASP A 82 -8.18 13.54 -23.62
CA ASP A 82 -8.33 13.32 -25.06
C ASP A 82 -9.15 12.07 -25.39
N SER A 83 -8.87 10.90 -24.82
CA SER A 83 -9.68 9.69 -25.03
C SER A 83 -11.14 9.88 -24.62
N PHE A 84 -11.39 10.57 -23.50
CA PHE A 84 -12.75 10.92 -23.09
C PHE A 84 -13.41 11.88 -24.09
N ARG A 85 -12.71 12.94 -24.50
CA ARG A 85 -13.19 13.93 -25.47
C ARG A 85 -13.58 13.28 -26.80
N HIS A 86 -12.73 12.39 -27.32
CA HIS A 86 -12.99 11.65 -28.54
C HIS A 86 -14.20 10.72 -28.39
N GLY A 87 -14.30 9.98 -27.29
CA GLY A 87 -15.43 9.09 -27.01
C GLY A 87 -16.76 9.85 -26.89
N TYR A 88 -16.75 10.98 -26.18
CA TYR A 88 -17.92 11.85 -26.03
C TYR A 88 -18.37 12.41 -27.38
N MET A 89 -17.44 12.96 -28.17
CA MET A 89 -17.74 13.52 -29.49
C MET A 89 -18.32 12.45 -30.44
N ASN A 90 -17.77 11.24 -30.42
CA ASN A 90 -18.30 10.13 -31.21
C ASN A 90 -19.73 9.77 -30.80
N ALA A 91 -20.03 9.70 -29.51
CA ALA A 91 -21.38 9.43 -29.02
C ALA A 91 -22.36 10.53 -29.44
N VAL A 92 -21.98 11.81 -29.32
CA VAL A 92 -22.82 12.94 -29.77
C VAL A 92 -23.06 12.91 -31.27
N ASN A 93 -22.04 12.59 -32.07
CA ASN A 93 -22.18 12.44 -33.52
C ASN A 93 -23.14 11.29 -33.89
N GLU A 94 -23.11 10.19 -33.13
CA GLU A 94 -24.03 9.08 -33.33
C GLU A 94 -25.47 9.45 -32.96
N VAL A 95 -25.68 10.16 -31.84
CA VAL A 95 -26.99 10.69 -31.46
C VAL A 95 -27.55 11.60 -32.56
N SER A 96 -26.71 12.50 -33.10
CA SER A 96 -27.09 13.38 -34.22
C SER A 96 -27.51 12.57 -35.45
N ARG A 97 -26.74 11.53 -35.80
CA ARG A 97 -27.01 10.64 -36.94
C ARG A 97 -28.33 9.87 -36.76
N VAL A 98 -28.55 9.26 -35.59
CA VAL A 98 -29.75 8.49 -35.28
C VAL A 98 -30.99 9.38 -35.30
N MET A 99 -30.91 10.58 -34.71
CA MET A 99 -32.01 11.54 -34.73
C MET A 99 -32.34 12.01 -36.14
N ALA A 100 -31.33 12.28 -36.98
CA ALA A 100 -31.55 12.68 -38.36
C ALA A 100 -32.11 11.55 -39.24
N ALA A 101 -31.74 10.30 -38.96
CA ALA A 101 -32.23 9.12 -39.68
C ALA A 101 -33.64 8.67 -39.25
N THR A 102 -34.17 9.19 -38.13
CA THR A 102 -35.48 8.79 -37.60
C THR A 102 -36.62 9.55 -38.31
N PRO A 103 -37.52 8.85 -39.03
CA PRO A 103 -38.65 9.48 -39.69
C PRO A 103 -39.59 10.14 -38.68
N GLY A 104 -40.03 11.38 -38.95
CA GLY A 104 -40.94 12.11 -38.07
C GLY A 104 -40.29 12.72 -36.82
N MET A 105 -38.95 12.73 -36.71
CA MET A 105 -38.24 13.37 -35.60
C MET A 105 -38.49 14.89 -35.58
N ASN A 106 -38.80 15.42 -34.39
CA ASN A 106 -38.99 16.85 -34.21
C ASN A 106 -37.64 17.59 -34.23
N VAL A 107 -37.48 18.52 -35.18
CA VAL A 107 -36.25 19.31 -35.35
C VAL A 107 -35.91 20.17 -34.13
N GLN A 108 -36.91 20.69 -33.42
CA GLN A 108 -36.69 21.49 -32.21
C GLN A 108 -36.20 20.63 -31.04
N LEU A 109 -36.71 19.40 -30.93
CA LEU A 109 -36.24 18.43 -29.95
C LEU A 109 -34.78 18.05 -30.24
N GLY A 110 -34.45 17.75 -31.50
CA GLY A 110 -33.07 17.45 -31.91
C GLY A 110 -32.11 18.59 -31.59
N LYS A 111 -32.49 19.84 -31.89
CA LYS A 111 -31.71 21.04 -31.50
C LYS A 111 -31.53 21.15 -29.99
N SER A 112 -32.59 20.96 -29.22
CA SER A 112 -32.54 21.03 -27.75
C SER A 112 -31.59 19.99 -27.16
N VAL A 113 -31.64 18.75 -27.64
CA VAL A 113 -30.73 17.67 -27.23
C VAL A 113 -29.27 18.00 -27.58
N MET A 114 -29.00 18.45 -28.80
CA MET A 114 -27.64 18.80 -29.23
C MET A 114 -27.04 19.97 -28.44
N ILE A 115 -27.86 20.99 -28.13
CA ILE A 115 -27.45 22.12 -27.28
C ILE A 115 -27.13 21.63 -25.87
N HIS A 116 -27.98 20.75 -25.31
CA HIS A 116 -27.76 20.21 -23.97
C HIS A 116 -26.46 19.41 -23.91
N LEU A 117 -26.20 18.50 -24.85
CA LEU A 117 -24.95 17.73 -24.94
C LEU A 117 -23.72 18.64 -25.08
N GLY A 118 -23.81 19.72 -25.87
CA GLY A 118 -22.72 20.71 -25.95
C GLY A 118 -22.45 21.42 -24.63
N GLY A 119 -23.50 21.79 -23.89
CA GLY A 119 -23.37 22.43 -22.56
C GLY A 119 -22.80 21.49 -21.50
N GLU A 120 -23.27 20.24 -21.47
CA GLU A 120 -22.77 19.18 -20.59
C GLU A 120 -21.27 18.94 -20.80
N TYR A 121 -20.83 18.85 -22.06
CA TYR A 121 -19.41 18.66 -22.40
C TYR A 121 -18.51 19.78 -21.86
N ASN A 122 -18.94 21.04 -21.99
CA ASN A 122 -18.18 22.19 -21.48
C ASN A 122 -18.10 22.19 -19.95
N ARG A 123 -19.17 21.77 -19.26
CA ARG A 123 -19.17 21.65 -17.80
C ARG A 123 -18.18 20.58 -17.34
N LEU A 124 -18.21 19.39 -17.96
CA LEU A 124 -17.29 18.31 -17.64
C LEU A 124 -15.83 18.71 -17.87
N LEU A 125 -15.57 19.55 -18.88
CA LEU A 125 -14.24 20.08 -19.14
C LEU A 125 -13.77 21.04 -18.03
N GLN A 126 -14.65 21.91 -17.51
CA GLN A 126 -14.31 22.83 -16.41
C GLN A 126 -14.01 22.07 -15.11
N THR A 127 -14.84 21.10 -14.74
CA THR A 127 -14.62 20.26 -13.54
C THR A 127 -13.28 19.50 -13.60
N SER A 128 -12.84 19.12 -14.80
CA SER A 128 -11.55 18.42 -14.99
C SER A 128 -10.33 19.33 -14.78
N ILE A 129 -10.45 20.64 -15.04
CA ILE A 129 -9.38 21.63 -14.83
C ILE A 129 -9.21 21.93 -13.33
N GLU A 130 -10.30 22.02 -12.58
CA GLU A 130 -10.28 22.29 -11.13
C GLU A 130 -9.63 21.16 -10.32
N GLN A 131 -9.78 19.90 -10.76
CA GLN A 131 -9.16 18.75 -10.10
C GLN A 131 -7.62 18.68 -10.26
N GLN A 132 -7.04 19.37 -11.24
CA GLN A 132 -5.57 19.43 -11.40
C GLN A 132 -4.89 20.47 -10.50
N GLN A 133 -5.61 21.50 -10.02
CA GLN A 133 -5.01 22.53 -9.16
C GLN A 133 -4.98 22.17 -7.67
N HIS A 134 -5.85 21.29 -7.17
CA HIS A 134 -5.96 20.99 -5.74
C HIS A 134 -5.05 19.87 -5.20
N GLN A 135 -4.08 19.35 -5.97
CA GLN A 135 -3.13 18.33 -5.48
C GLN A 135 -1.80 18.88 -4.95
N HIS A 136 -1.60 20.20 -4.89
CA HIS A 136 -0.30 20.79 -4.53
C HIS A 136 -0.12 21.31 -3.09
N GLU A 137 -1.11 21.21 -2.20
CA GLU A 137 -0.92 21.65 -0.81
C GLU A 137 -1.24 20.54 0.20
N ILE A 138 -0.21 19.79 0.62
CA ILE A 138 -0.23 19.01 1.86
C ILE A 138 0.64 19.77 2.87
N PRO A 139 0.07 20.43 3.90
CA PRO A 139 0.84 20.78 5.08
C PRO A 139 1.05 19.50 5.89
N CYS A 140 2.30 19.05 5.98
CA CYS A 140 2.71 18.04 6.95
C CYS A 140 2.49 18.61 8.38
N SER A 141 1.37 18.29 9.01
CA SER A 141 1.20 18.44 10.45
C SER A 141 1.00 17.06 11.08
N ALA A 142 2.03 16.59 11.78
CA ALA A 142 1.94 15.41 12.62
C ALA A 142 0.92 15.63 13.75
N PRO A 143 0.11 14.63 14.13
CA PRO A 143 -0.79 14.77 15.26
C PRO A 143 0.02 14.77 16.56
N MET A 144 0.13 15.93 17.22
CA MET A 144 0.56 16.02 18.61
C MET A 144 -0.53 15.37 19.48
N SER A 145 -0.15 14.34 20.24
CA SER A 145 -1.05 13.71 21.21
C SER A 145 -1.27 14.64 22.42
N PRO A 146 -2.48 14.69 23.01
CA PRO A 146 -2.73 15.46 24.21
C PRO A 146 -2.39 14.61 25.44
N ALA A 147 -1.31 14.95 26.14
CA ALA A 147 -1.15 14.54 27.54
C ALA A 147 -1.28 15.80 28.39
N SER A 148 -2.47 15.97 28.95
CA SER A 148 -2.76 16.93 30.03
C SER A 148 -3.08 16.14 31.30
N SER A 149 -2.87 16.80 32.45
CA SER A 149 -3.01 16.36 33.84
C SER A 149 -1.68 15.87 34.43
N GLY A 150 -0.93 16.65 35.21
CA GLY A 150 -1.26 17.82 36.02
C GLY A 150 -1.43 17.39 37.47
N TYR A 151 -0.35 17.39 38.26
CA TYR A 151 -0.42 17.56 39.72
C TYR A 151 0.79 18.36 40.22
N HIS A 152 0.43 19.28 41.10
CA HIS A 152 1.15 20.38 41.71
C HIS A 152 1.76 19.92 43.05
N SER A 153 2.86 20.56 43.44
CA SER A 153 3.64 20.39 44.66
C SER A 153 2.82 20.42 45.96
N ASP A 154 3.24 19.68 47.00
CA ASP A 154 3.87 20.24 48.22
C ASP A 154 4.43 19.12 49.16
N GLU A 155 5.20 19.54 50.17
CA GLU A 155 6.21 18.84 51.00
C GLU A 155 5.69 17.83 52.06
N CYS A 156 6.48 16.78 52.37
CA CYS A 156 6.94 16.39 53.72
C CYS A 156 7.75 15.06 53.76
N ASP A 157 8.62 14.96 54.77
CA ASP A 157 9.83 14.15 54.93
C ASP A 157 9.72 12.61 55.14
N GLU A 158 10.93 12.01 55.05
CA GLU A 158 11.46 10.81 55.73
C GLU A 158 11.57 9.45 54.99
N ASP A 159 12.85 9.09 54.83
CA ASP A 159 13.50 7.77 54.93
C ASP A 159 12.88 6.55 54.22
N SER A 160 13.50 6.15 53.12
CA SER A 160 13.98 4.76 52.96
C SER A 160 14.77 4.58 51.67
N SER A 161 15.96 4.01 51.85
CA SER A 161 16.86 3.51 50.81
C SER A 161 16.19 2.43 49.95
N MET A 162 16.34 2.49 48.62
CA MET A 162 16.78 1.36 47.79
C MET A 162 16.81 1.72 46.30
N SER A 163 18.02 1.71 45.76
CA SER A 163 18.33 1.72 44.34
C SER A 163 17.64 0.55 43.63
N SER A 164 16.96 0.83 42.51
CA SER A 164 16.58 -0.20 41.54
C SER A 164 16.55 0.35 40.12
N PRO A 165 16.86 -0.50 39.13
CA PRO A 165 17.61 -0.11 37.95
C PRO A 165 16.72 0.41 36.82
N ALA A 166 17.36 1.20 35.95
CA ALA A 166 16.83 1.71 34.70
C ALA A 166 16.12 0.61 33.88
N VAL A 167 14.94 0.95 33.38
CA VAL A 167 14.15 0.19 32.42
C VAL A 167 15.00 -0.09 31.19
N ALA A 168 15.54 -1.30 31.09
CA ALA A 168 16.24 -1.75 29.90
C ALA A 168 15.21 -1.90 28.77
N ALA A 169 15.32 -1.03 27.76
CA ALA A 169 14.60 -1.16 26.51
C ALA A 169 14.83 -2.55 25.91
N PRO A 170 13.82 -3.14 25.22
CA PRO A 170 13.99 -4.43 24.57
C PRO A 170 14.92 -4.27 23.36
N VAL A 171 16.22 -4.45 23.59
CA VAL A 171 17.20 -4.64 22.52
C VAL A 171 16.81 -5.90 21.78
N TRP A 172 16.42 -5.73 20.51
CA TRP A 172 16.30 -6.80 19.56
C TRP A 172 17.60 -7.62 19.55
N ARG A 173 17.50 -8.93 19.84
CA ARG A 173 18.61 -9.87 19.70
C ARG A 173 18.39 -10.71 18.44
N PRO A 174 19.28 -10.64 17.44
CA PRO A 174 19.30 -11.61 16.36
C PRO A 174 19.59 -13.01 16.93
N TRP A 175 18.95 -14.03 16.37
CA TRP A 175 19.24 -15.44 16.65
C TRP A 175 20.56 -15.86 16.00
#